data_AF-A0A3M6KFL1-F1
#
_entry.id   AF-A0A3M6KFL1-F1
#
_cell.length_a   1.000
_cell.length_b   1.000
_cell.length_c   1.000
_cell.angle_alpha   90.00
_cell.angle_beta   90.00
_cell.angle_gamma   90.00
#
_symmetry.space_group_name_H-M   'P 1'
#
loop_
_entity.id
_entity.type
_entity.pdbx_description
1 polymer ?
#
loop_
_entity_poly.entity_id
_entity_poly.type
_entity_poly.pdbx_seq_one_letter_code
_entity_poly.pdbx_strand_id
1 'polypeptide(L)'
;MHNSKIQVIYSPGTFGNLLRWLIDCSMPESKLKHIDNPFNEFNRLDEHSYEIKKLFNPKILRGHQVREDSDNSMPMDDADKIVISYGQEQNLFVERLQIYRTPRHETKEKQYADILARTDQHFLNTNFENSNSENVVKELYKIRFHDYDNSKMNIAMKNWINDKDCFKFHLNNFFETQKLSSGLAEISNHFDLGLEIDEQFLNFCTNKINDMFVVQTKNRAANVLMAIKDNADLSCEDLDIYEQAYIETVLEQQYDCVLFPYGTNWFKNTKQIIEFLSTYPKYLKHMNPILPWYNGMKNPFYLKGKID
;
A
#
# COMPACT_ATOMS: atom_id res chain seq x y z
N MET A 1 5.95 -18.61 -29.87
CA MET A 1 6.24 -17.19 -29.59
C MET A 1 4.94 -16.50 -29.26
N HIS A 2 4.64 -16.35 -27.97
CA HIS A 2 3.58 -15.47 -27.50
C HIS A 2 3.91 -14.06 -27.99
N ASN A 3 3.08 -13.51 -28.86
CA ASN A 3 3.25 -12.17 -29.42
C ASN A 3 2.40 -11.13 -28.65
N SER A 4 1.83 -11.56 -27.52
CA SER A 4 1.05 -10.74 -26.61
C SER A 4 1.95 -9.79 -25.82
N LYS A 5 1.41 -8.62 -25.52
CA LYS A 5 2.00 -7.71 -24.55
C LYS A 5 1.80 -8.30 -23.15
N ILE A 6 2.76 -8.08 -22.27
CA ILE A 6 2.67 -8.44 -20.86
C ILE A 6 2.64 -7.15 -20.06
N GLN A 7 1.67 -7.01 -19.17
CA GLN A 7 1.50 -5.83 -18.35
C GLN A 7 1.63 -6.17 -16.86
N VAL A 8 2.55 -5.47 -16.19
CA VAL A 8 2.69 -5.53 -14.73
C VAL A 8 1.65 -4.62 -14.09
N ILE A 9 0.69 -5.21 -13.39
CA ILE A 9 -0.38 -4.54 -12.65
C ILE A 9 -0.01 -4.44 -11.17
N TYR A 10 -0.10 -3.24 -10.59
CA TYR A 10 0.35 -3.01 -9.21
C TYR A 10 -0.31 -1.80 -8.56
N SER A 11 -0.30 -1.79 -7.22
CA SER A 11 -0.79 -0.65 -6.44
C SER A 11 0.23 0.48 -6.42
N PRO A 12 -0.21 1.75 -6.43
CA PRO A 12 0.69 2.89 -6.31
C PRO A 12 1.69 2.71 -5.15
N GLY A 13 2.95 3.08 -5.40
CA GLY A 13 4.04 2.96 -4.43
C GLY A 13 4.61 1.56 -4.21
N THR A 14 3.95 0.50 -4.66
CA THR A 14 4.57 -0.85 -4.64
C THR A 14 5.69 -0.95 -5.69
N PHE A 15 6.30 -2.13 -5.81
CA PHE A 15 7.51 -2.34 -6.64
C PHE A 15 7.21 -2.69 -8.11
N GLY A 16 6.06 -2.29 -8.66
CA GLY A 16 5.67 -2.64 -10.04
C GLY A 16 6.60 -2.14 -11.13
N ASN A 17 7.04 -0.88 -11.01
CA ASN A 17 8.05 -0.32 -11.89
C ASN A 17 9.35 -1.15 -11.85
N LEU A 18 9.78 -1.56 -10.65
CA LEU A 18 10.98 -2.37 -10.48
C LEU A 18 10.79 -3.77 -11.07
N LEU A 19 9.64 -4.41 -10.86
CA LEU A 19 9.35 -5.72 -11.46
C LEU A 19 9.41 -5.66 -12.97
N ARG A 20 8.78 -4.63 -13.56
CA ARG A 20 8.87 -4.37 -15.00
C ARG A 20 10.32 -4.23 -15.46
N TRP A 21 11.13 -3.45 -14.74
CA TRP A 21 12.55 -3.32 -15.03
C TRP A 21 13.28 -4.65 -14.96
N LEU A 22 13.10 -5.42 -13.88
CA LEU A 22 13.77 -6.69 -13.67
C LEU A 22 13.42 -7.71 -14.75
N ILE A 23 12.16 -7.77 -15.18
CA ILE A 23 11.74 -8.60 -16.31
C ILE A 23 12.46 -8.14 -17.57
N ASP A 24 12.38 -6.85 -17.90
CA ASP A 24 12.96 -6.31 -19.12
C ASP A 24 14.48 -6.50 -19.15
N CYS A 25 15.22 -6.04 -18.14
CA CYS A 25 16.67 -6.14 -18.11
C CYS A 25 17.19 -7.59 -18.13
N SER A 26 16.38 -8.56 -17.73
CA SER A 26 16.72 -9.98 -17.81
C SER A 26 16.40 -10.60 -19.18
N MET A 27 15.69 -9.91 -20.07
CA MET A 27 15.43 -10.42 -21.42
C MET A 27 16.71 -10.44 -22.26
N PRO A 28 16.95 -11.50 -23.07
CA PRO A 28 18.14 -11.60 -23.92
C PRO A 28 18.42 -10.35 -24.77
N GLU A 29 17.36 -9.75 -25.35
CA GLU A 29 17.43 -8.60 -26.24
C GLU A 29 17.37 -7.23 -25.55
N SER A 30 17.38 -7.18 -24.21
CA SER A 30 17.12 -5.94 -23.48
C SER A 30 18.20 -4.89 -23.68
N LYS A 31 17.76 -3.64 -23.85
CA LYS A 31 18.64 -2.47 -23.88
C LYS A 31 19.01 -1.96 -22.48
N LEU A 32 18.38 -2.51 -21.44
CA LEU A 32 18.61 -2.12 -20.04
C LEU A 32 19.75 -2.92 -19.37
N LYS A 33 20.24 -3.99 -20.00
CA LYS A 33 21.26 -4.91 -19.46
C LYS A 33 22.56 -4.25 -18.98
N HIS A 34 22.89 -3.07 -19.49
CA HIS A 34 24.13 -2.35 -19.14
C HIS A 34 23.95 -1.33 -18.01
N ILE A 35 22.78 -1.27 -17.38
CA ILE A 35 22.46 -0.32 -16.32
C ILE A 35 22.51 -1.05 -14.98
N ASP A 36 23.64 -0.89 -14.28
CA ASP A 36 23.92 -1.59 -13.02
C ASP A 36 23.15 -1.02 -11.81
N ASN A 37 22.55 0.16 -11.95
CA ASN A 37 21.73 0.78 -10.90
C ASN A 37 20.48 1.43 -11.48
N PRO A 38 19.28 0.85 -11.25
CA PRO A 38 18.04 1.41 -11.76
C PRO A 38 17.46 2.48 -10.83
N PHE A 39 18.10 2.77 -9.69
CA PHE A 39 17.62 3.74 -8.71
C PHE A 39 18.32 5.10 -8.85
N ASN A 40 17.53 6.17 -8.78
CA ASN A 40 18.02 7.55 -8.70
C ASN A 40 18.47 7.93 -7.27
N GLU A 41 18.92 9.17 -7.11
CA GLU A 41 19.39 9.75 -5.84
C GLU A 41 18.35 9.74 -4.71
N PHE A 42 17.05 9.61 -5.03
CA PHE A 42 15.96 9.49 -4.06
C PHE A 42 15.58 8.03 -3.76
N ASN A 43 16.41 7.06 -4.19
CA ASN A 43 16.13 5.62 -4.11
C ASN A 43 14.81 5.21 -4.81
N ARG A 44 14.42 5.95 -5.86
CA ARG A 44 13.27 5.64 -6.71
C ARG A 44 13.78 5.09 -8.03
N LEU A 45 12.99 4.25 -8.69
CA LEU A 45 13.37 3.75 -10.01
C LEU A 45 13.43 4.92 -11.01
N ASP A 46 14.55 5.06 -11.73
CA ASP A 46 14.78 6.14 -12.71
C ASP A 46 14.10 5.87 -14.07
N GLU A 47 12.99 5.16 -14.05
CA GLU A 47 12.22 4.86 -15.27
C GLU A 47 11.44 6.06 -15.82
N HIS A 48 11.40 7.18 -15.08
CA HIS A 48 10.66 8.36 -15.49
C HIS A 48 11.49 9.30 -16.36
N SER A 49 12.82 9.14 -16.39
CA SER A 49 13.68 9.90 -17.29
C SER A 49 13.37 9.53 -18.76
N TYR A 50 13.36 10.54 -19.62
CA TYR A 50 12.94 10.38 -21.01
C TYR A 50 13.83 9.39 -21.78
N GLU A 51 15.13 9.35 -21.44
CA GLU A 51 16.08 8.43 -22.07
C GLU A 51 15.84 6.98 -21.66
N ILE A 52 15.63 6.71 -20.38
CA ILE A 52 15.37 5.35 -19.89
C ILE A 52 14.05 4.80 -20.43
N LYS A 53 13.00 5.63 -20.56
CA LYS A 53 11.71 5.20 -21.12
C LYS A 53 11.81 4.59 -22.51
N LYS A 54 12.75 5.06 -23.34
CA LYS A 54 12.97 4.56 -24.71
C LYS A 54 13.71 3.23 -24.77
N LEU A 55 14.35 2.83 -23.67
CA LEU A 55 15.11 1.59 -23.60
C LEU A 55 14.21 0.40 -23.28
N PHE A 56 13.06 0.63 -22.63
CA PHE A 56 12.13 -0.45 -22.31
C PHE A 56 11.61 -1.15 -23.57
N ASN A 57 11.55 -2.48 -23.48
CA ASN A 57 10.91 -3.35 -24.45
C ASN A 57 9.40 -3.04 -24.49
N PRO A 58 8.83 -2.68 -25.66
CA PRO A 58 7.41 -2.34 -25.79
C PRO A 58 6.48 -3.52 -25.49
N LYS A 59 7.00 -4.76 -25.39
CA LYS A 59 6.25 -5.92 -24.94
C LYS A 59 5.96 -5.90 -23.44
N ILE A 60 6.82 -5.28 -22.63
CA ILE A 60 6.68 -5.25 -21.16
C ILE A 60 6.16 -3.88 -20.74
N LEU A 61 4.87 -3.86 -20.41
CA LEU A 61 4.12 -2.67 -20.02
C LEU A 61 3.91 -2.63 -18.52
N ARG A 62 3.48 -1.48 -18.04
CA ARG A 62 3.04 -1.27 -16.66
C ARG A 62 1.59 -0.81 -16.64
N GLY A 63 0.89 -1.08 -15.55
CA GLY A 63 -0.40 -0.48 -15.29
C GLY A 63 -0.76 -0.42 -13.81
N HIS A 64 -1.59 0.54 -13.46
CA HIS A 64 -2.21 0.62 -12.14
C HIS A 64 -3.47 -0.23 -12.10
N GLN A 65 -3.82 -0.80 -10.94
CA GLN A 65 -4.97 -1.71 -10.83
C GLN A 65 -6.33 -1.05 -11.09
N VAL A 66 -6.43 0.27 -10.91
CA VAL A 66 -7.64 1.05 -11.15
C VAL A 66 -7.46 1.87 -12.42
N ARG A 67 -8.50 1.87 -13.24
CA ARG A 67 -8.60 2.66 -14.46
C ARG A 67 -8.93 4.11 -14.07
N GLU A 68 -7.93 4.99 -14.09
CA GLU A 68 -8.12 6.44 -13.97
C GLU A 68 -8.10 7.06 -15.37
N ASP A 69 -9.09 7.91 -15.69
CA ASP A 69 -9.50 8.32 -17.05
C ASP A 69 -8.45 9.06 -17.91
N SER A 70 -7.17 9.12 -17.51
CA SER A 70 -6.18 9.98 -18.18
C SER A 70 -4.73 9.49 -18.27
N ASP A 71 -4.39 8.26 -17.86
CA ASP A 71 -2.98 7.80 -17.89
C ASP A 71 -2.73 6.63 -18.84
N ASN A 72 -1.56 6.63 -19.48
CA ASN A 72 -1.01 5.54 -20.31
C ASN A 72 -0.64 4.28 -19.48
N SER A 73 -1.05 4.24 -18.21
CA SER A 73 -0.86 3.16 -17.25
C SER A 73 -2.18 2.41 -16.97
N MET A 74 -3.17 2.52 -17.84
CA MET A 74 -4.41 1.75 -17.71
C MET A 74 -4.18 0.25 -17.97
N PRO A 75 -4.88 -0.64 -17.25
CA PRO A 75 -4.97 -2.05 -17.62
C PRO A 75 -5.46 -2.21 -19.07
N MET A 76 -4.74 -2.99 -19.86
CA MET A 76 -5.12 -3.34 -21.23
C MET A 76 -5.90 -4.65 -21.24
N ASP A 77 -7.02 -4.71 -21.96
CA ASP A 77 -7.87 -5.91 -21.99
C ASP A 77 -7.23 -7.07 -22.77
N ASP A 78 -6.33 -6.78 -23.72
CA ASP A 78 -5.69 -7.73 -24.63
C ASP A 78 -4.25 -8.12 -24.22
N ALA A 79 -3.78 -7.65 -23.07
CA ALA A 79 -2.44 -7.96 -22.55
C ALA A 79 -2.50 -9.06 -21.50
N ASP A 80 -1.50 -9.94 -21.53
CA ASP A 80 -1.24 -10.88 -20.44
C ASP A 80 -0.87 -10.09 -19.17
N LYS A 81 -1.26 -10.59 -17.99
CA LYS A 81 -1.13 -9.82 -16.75
C LYS A 81 -0.22 -10.49 -15.75
N ILE A 82 0.71 -9.71 -15.20
CA ILE A 82 1.46 -10.02 -13.98
C ILE A 82 0.93 -9.11 -12.89
N VAL A 83 0.28 -9.65 -11.87
CA VAL A 83 -0.35 -8.86 -10.80
C VAL A 83 0.50 -8.96 -9.54
N ILE A 84 0.97 -7.81 -9.04
CA ILE A 84 1.60 -7.74 -7.72
C ILE A 84 0.51 -7.91 -6.66
N SER A 85 0.49 -9.09 -6.03
CA SER A 85 -0.53 -9.50 -5.06
C SER A 85 -0.02 -9.40 -3.62
N TYR A 86 -0.92 -9.10 -2.69
CA TYR A 86 -0.65 -9.00 -1.26
C TYR A 86 -1.92 -9.34 -0.48
N GLY A 87 -1.76 -9.76 0.78
CA GLY A 87 -2.87 -10.08 1.68
C GLY A 87 -3.42 -8.84 2.40
N GLN A 88 -4.60 -8.98 3.02
CA GLN A 88 -5.28 -7.90 3.75
C GLN A 88 -4.44 -7.39 4.93
N GLU A 89 -3.63 -8.26 5.53
CA GLU A 89 -2.68 -7.90 6.58
C GLU A 89 -1.60 -6.91 6.11
N GLN A 90 -1.41 -6.77 4.79
CA GLN A 90 -0.41 -5.88 4.20
C GLN A 90 -0.99 -4.52 3.78
N ASN A 91 -2.27 -4.26 4.00
CA ASN A 91 -2.95 -3.04 3.54
C ASN A 91 -2.28 -1.76 4.07
N LEU A 92 -2.00 -1.70 5.38
CA LEU A 92 -1.28 -0.59 5.98
C LEU A 92 0.08 -0.39 5.30
N PHE A 93 0.80 -1.49 5.05
CA PHE A 93 2.12 -1.42 4.44
C PHE A 93 2.04 -0.92 2.98
N VAL A 94 1.05 -1.35 2.20
CA VAL A 94 0.83 -0.87 0.83
C VAL A 94 0.45 0.61 0.79
N GLU A 95 -0.44 1.07 1.69
CA GLU A 95 -0.76 2.49 1.84
C GLU A 95 0.48 3.31 2.20
N ARG A 96 1.30 2.83 3.14
CA ARG A 96 2.55 3.50 3.51
C ARG A 96 3.55 3.50 2.35
N LEU A 97 3.64 2.43 1.56
CA LEU A 97 4.47 2.40 0.35
C LEU A 97 4.06 3.52 -0.63
N GLN A 98 2.76 3.72 -0.86
CA GLN A 98 2.26 4.84 -1.67
C GLN A 98 2.73 6.18 -1.13
N ILE A 99 2.60 6.42 0.16
CA ILE A 99 2.98 7.71 0.76
C ILE A 99 4.49 7.95 0.70
N TYR A 100 5.30 7.01 1.20
CA TYR A 100 6.74 7.23 1.35
C TYR A 100 7.52 7.17 0.03
N ARG A 101 6.98 6.50 -1.00
CA ARG A 101 7.70 6.30 -2.27
C ARG A 101 7.21 7.20 -3.40
N THR A 102 6.04 7.82 -3.28
CA THR A 102 5.52 8.72 -4.32
C THR A 102 6.40 9.97 -4.45
N PRO A 103 6.82 10.34 -5.67
CA PRO A 103 7.52 11.60 -5.90
C PRO A 103 6.76 12.80 -5.36
N ARG A 104 7.51 13.77 -4.81
CA ARG A 104 6.99 15.02 -4.23
C ARG A 104 6.35 14.88 -2.85
N HIS A 105 6.34 13.68 -2.26
CA HIS A 105 5.81 13.42 -0.91
C HIS A 105 6.92 13.20 0.13
N GLU A 106 8.07 13.86 -0.04
CA GLU A 106 9.25 13.62 0.80
C GLU A 106 9.10 14.16 2.24
N THR A 107 8.17 15.10 2.47
CA THR A 107 7.93 15.69 3.79
C THR A 107 6.52 15.38 4.28
N LYS A 108 6.32 15.36 5.60
CA LYS A 108 5.00 15.11 6.21
C LYS A 108 3.95 16.10 5.71
N GLU A 109 4.30 17.37 5.57
CA GLU A 109 3.39 18.42 5.11
C GLU A 109 2.89 18.14 3.69
N LYS A 110 3.79 17.69 2.80
CA LYS A 110 3.41 17.35 1.42
C LYS A 110 2.58 16.07 1.36
N GLN A 111 2.91 15.08 2.17
CA GLN A 111 2.11 13.86 2.30
C GLN A 111 0.68 14.19 2.72
N TYR A 112 0.54 15.00 3.78
CA TYR A 112 -0.75 15.41 4.33
C TYR A 112 -1.54 16.25 3.33
N ALA A 113 -0.89 17.22 2.68
CA ALA A 113 -1.53 18.05 1.65
C ALA A 113 -2.07 17.21 0.48
N ASP A 114 -1.34 16.20 0.03
CA ASP A 114 -1.78 15.32 -1.04
C ASP A 114 -2.99 14.44 -0.62
N ILE A 115 -3.00 13.92 0.60
CA ILE A 115 -4.14 13.15 1.12
C ILE A 115 -5.39 14.04 1.19
N LEU A 116 -5.25 15.26 1.69
CA LEU A 116 -6.33 16.24 1.76
C LEU A 116 -6.81 16.63 0.37
N ALA A 117 -5.91 16.84 -0.59
CA ALA A 117 -6.26 17.18 -1.96
C ALA A 117 -7.02 16.05 -2.70
N ARG A 118 -6.73 14.79 -2.38
CA ARG A 118 -7.39 13.61 -2.96
C ARG A 118 -8.70 13.22 -2.26
N THR A 119 -9.04 13.88 -1.16
CA THR A 119 -10.30 13.64 -0.44
C THR A 119 -11.40 14.54 -0.98
N ASP A 120 -12.65 14.08 -0.94
CA ASP A 120 -13.82 14.90 -1.28
C ASP A 120 -13.81 16.21 -0.47
N GLN A 121 -13.65 17.33 -1.18
CA GLN A 121 -13.58 18.65 -0.58
C GLN A 121 -14.90 19.05 0.07
N HIS A 122 -16.05 18.55 -0.44
CA HIS A 122 -17.33 18.79 0.20
C HIS A 122 -17.41 18.10 1.55
N PHE A 123 -17.01 16.83 1.63
CA PHE A 123 -16.89 16.10 2.88
C PHE A 123 -15.96 16.82 3.87
N LEU A 124 -14.77 17.24 3.44
CA LEU A 124 -13.82 17.95 4.30
C LEU A 124 -14.42 19.23 4.89
N ASN A 125 -14.96 20.10 4.03
CA ASN A 125 -15.50 21.40 4.44
C ASN A 125 -16.77 21.29 5.29
N THR A 126 -17.51 20.18 5.16
CA THR A 126 -18.73 19.93 5.94
C THR A 126 -18.44 19.38 7.33
N ASN A 127 -17.38 18.56 7.46
CA ASN A 127 -17.11 17.81 8.70
C ASN A 127 -15.95 18.35 9.53
N PHE A 128 -15.10 19.22 8.97
CA PHE A 128 -13.94 19.77 9.69
C PHE A 128 -13.88 21.29 9.56
N GLU A 129 -13.83 21.99 10.69
CA GLU A 129 -13.62 23.45 10.72
C GLU A 129 -12.21 23.85 10.26
N ASN A 130 -11.22 23.00 10.55
CA ASN A 130 -9.85 23.13 10.06
C ASN A 130 -9.40 21.81 9.43
N SER A 131 -9.56 21.71 8.11
CA SER A 131 -9.21 20.51 7.32
C SER A 131 -7.69 20.31 7.16
N ASN A 132 -6.87 21.34 7.42
CA ASN A 132 -5.41 21.29 7.24
C ASN A 132 -4.69 20.88 8.54
N SER A 133 -5.02 19.70 9.10
CA SER A 133 -4.31 19.16 10.26
C SER A 133 -3.98 17.68 10.14
N GLU A 134 -2.91 17.26 10.83
CA GLU A 134 -2.49 15.87 10.94
C GLU A 134 -3.59 14.98 11.52
N ASN A 135 -4.39 15.49 12.46
CA ASN A 135 -5.49 14.73 13.05
C ASN A 135 -6.61 14.48 12.03
N VAL A 136 -6.88 15.42 11.14
CA VAL A 136 -7.83 15.20 10.03
C VAL A 136 -7.30 14.09 9.13
N VAL A 137 -6.01 14.10 8.78
CA VAL A 137 -5.39 13.03 7.99
C VAL A 137 -5.52 11.66 8.68
N LYS A 138 -5.29 11.59 10.01
CA LYS A 138 -5.50 10.37 10.79
C LYS A 138 -6.92 9.83 10.66
N GLU A 139 -7.92 10.69 10.85
CA GLU A 139 -9.34 10.29 10.77
C GLU A 139 -9.74 9.85 9.36
N LEU A 140 -9.23 10.52 8.31
CA LEU A 140 -9.46 10.08 6.93
C LEU A 140 -8.89 8.68 6.68
N TYR A 141 -7.71 8.38 7.23
CA TYR A 141 -7.14 7.04 7.16
C TYR A 141 -7.92 6.01 7.97
N LYS A 142 -8.41 6.37 9.16
CA LYS A 142 -9.31 5.49 9.94
C LYS A 142 -10.54 5.12 9.14
N ILE A 143 -11.19 6.10 8.49
CA ILE A 143 -12.34 5.84 7.63
C ILE A 143 -11.97 4.88 6.49
N ARG A 144 -10.84 5.10 5.81
CA ARG A 144 -10.34 4.20 4.76
C ARG A 144 -10.05 2.79 5.25
N PHE A 145 -9.48 2.64 6.45
CA PHE A 145 -9.19 1.33 7.02
C PHE A 145 -10.46 0.60 7.48
N HIS A 146 -11.45 1.34 8.02
CA HIS A 146 -12.77 0.79 8.35
C HIS A 146 -13.52 0.30 7.11
N ASP A 147 -13.36 0.97 5.97
CA ASP A 147 -14.05 0.66 4.72
C ASP A 147 -13.15 0.03 3.65
N TYR A 148 -12.01 -0.55 4.05
CA TYR A 148 -10.98 -1.00 3.11
C TYR A 148 -11.52 -2.02 2.09
N ASP A 149 -12.42 -2.90 2.55
CA ASP A 149 -13.05 -3.93 1.72
C ASP A 149 -13.93 -3.40 0.59
N ASN A 150 -14.43 -2.17 0.73
CA ASN A 150 -15.25 -1.50 -0.28
C ASN A 150 -14.45 -0.47 -1.10
N SER A 151 -13.17 -0.27 -0.80
CA SER A 151 -12.34 0.66 -1.57
C SER A 151 -12.18 0.19 -3.03
N LYS A 152 -12.27 1.13 -3.98
CA LYS A 152 -12.10 0.88 -5.42
C LYS A 152 -10.79 0.13 -5.72
N MET A 153 -9.71 0.50 -5.02
CA MET A 153 -8.38 -0.11 -5.15
C MET A 153 -8.37 -1.58 -4.71
N ASN A 154 -8.98 -1.90 -3.58
CA ASN A 154 -9.03 -3.28 -3.07
C ASN A 154 -9.98 -4.15 -3.90
N ILE A 155 -11.14 -3.62 -4.31
CA ILE A 155 -12.06 -4.33 -5.21
C ILE A 155 -11.35 -4.67 -6.53
N ALA A 156 -10.66 -3.70 -7.13
CA ALA A 156 -9.90 -3.93 -8.36
C ALA A 156 -8.81 -4.98 -8.16
N MET A 157 -8.03 -4.90 -7.07
CA MET A 157 -6.99 -5.88 -6.77
C MET A 157 -7.57 -7.30 -6.57
N LYS A 158 -8.68 -7.44 -5.82
CA LYS A 158 -9.37 -8.72 -5.65
C LYS A 158 -9.87 -9.28 -6.98
N ASN A 159 -10.39 -8.43 -7.86
CA ASN A 159 -10.82 -8.86 -9.19
C ASN A 159 -9.65 -9.37 -10.02
N TRP A 160 -8.52 -8.65 -10.05
CA TRP A 160 -7.31 -9.09 -10.75
C TRP A 160 -6.77 -10.40 -10.19
N ILE A 161 -6.66 -10.53 -8.87
CA ILE A 161 -6.15 -11.77 -8.23
C ILE A 161 -7.12 -12.95 -8.45
N ASN A 162 -8.42 -12.72 -8.63
CA ASN A 162 -9.36 -13.81 -8.91
C ASN A 162 -9.42 -14.20 -10.39
N ASP A 163 -8.80 -13.43 -11.26
CA ASP A 163 -8.63 -13.77 -12.67
C ASP A 163 -7.69 -14.98 -12.80
N LYS A 164 -8.15 -16.01 -13.52
CA LYS A 164 -7.39 -17.25 -13.75
C LYS A 164 -6.30 -17.06 -14.80
N ASP A 165 -6.45 -16.04 -15.64
CA ASP A 165 -5.56 -15.78 -16.77
C ASP A 165 -4.42 -14.82 -16.37
N CYS A 166 -4.35 -14.42 -15.09
CA CYS A 166 -3.25 -13.62 -14.57
C CYS A 166 -2.17 -14.45 -13.85
N PHE A 167 -0.92 -14.04 -14.01
CA PHE A 167 0.19 -14.51 -13.19
C PHE A 167 0.25 -13.68 -11.90
N LYS A 168 0.27 -14.35 -10.74
CA LYS A 168 0.34 -13.69 -9.43
C LYS A 168 1.78 -13.61 -8.95
N PHE A 169 2.29 -12.40 -8.80
CA PHE A 169 3.60 -12.16 -8.19
C PHE A 169 3.41 -11.63 -6.77
N HIS A 170 3.82 -12.37 -5.74
CA HIS A 170 3.61 -11.95 -4.36
C HIS A 170 4.53 -10.79 -3.97
N LEU A 171 3.98 -9.75 -3.32
CA LEU A 171 4.74 -8.58 -2.83
C LEU A 171 5.89 -8.98 -1.91
N ASN A 172 5.77 -10.08 -1.17
CA ASN A 172 6.83 -10.56 -0.30
C ASN A 172 8.06 -11.07 -1.05
N ASN A 173 7.95 -11.38 -2.34
CA ASN A 173 9.07 -11.83 -3.15
C ASN A 173 10.17 -10.75 -3.25
N PHE A 174 9.84 -9.46 -3.14
CA PHE A 174 10.83 -8.38 -3.22
C PHE A 174 11.79 -8.30 -2.03
N PHE A 175 11.49 -8.94 -0.91
CA PHE A 175 12.28 -8.77 0.33
C PHE A 175 13.38 -9.81 0.51
N GLU A 176 13.37 -10.86 -0.32
CA GLU A 176 14.32 -11.96 -0.24
C GLU A 176 14.78 -12.35 -1.65
N THR A 177 16.09 -12.28 -1.90
CA THR A 177 16.67 -12.48 -3.24
C THR A 177 16.28 -13.82 -3.87
N GLN A 178 16.23 -14.89 -3.07
CA GLN A 178 15.81 -16.22 -3.54
C GLN A 178 14.35 -16.25 -3.98
N LYS A 179 13.45 -15.56 -3.26
CA LYS A 179 12.03 -15.46 -3.63
C LYS A 179 11.83 -14.57 -4.86
N LEU A 180 12.58 -13.48 -4.97
CA LEU A 180 12.59 -12.62 -6.15
C LEU A 180 13.04 -13.39 -7.39
N SER A 181 14.17 -14.11 -7.28
CA SER A 181 14.72 -14.95 -8.34
C SER A 181 13.75 -16.04 -8.77
N SER A 182 13.18 -16.78 -7.81
CA SER A 182 12.19 -17.83 -8.08
C SER A 182 10.95 -17.27 -8.78
N GLY A 183 10.41 -16.14 -8.31
CA GLY A 183 9.25 -15.50 -8.94
C GLY A 183 9.55 -15.00 -10.37
N LEU A 184 10.75 -14.50 -10.65
CA LEU A 184 11.15 -14.14 -12.01
C LEU A 184 11.31 -15.37 -12.91
N ALA A 185 11.84 -16.48 -12.39
CA ALA A 185 11.93 -17.73 -13.13
C ALA A 185 10.55 -18.30 -13.46
N GLU A 186 9.60 -18.22 -12.53
CA GLU A 186 8.20 -18.60 -12.77
C GLU A 186 7.53 -17.72 -13.83
N ILE A 187 7.73 -16.39 -13.78
CA ILE A 187 7.30 -15.47 -14.85
C ILE A 187 7.90 -15.87 -16.19
N SER A 188 9.21 -16.12 -16.23
CA SER A 188 9.92 -16.52 -17.44
C SER A 188 9.34 -17.78 -18.07
N ASN A 189 9.06 -18.79 -17.25
CA ASN A 189 8.50 -20.07 -17.70
C ASN A 189 7.04 -19.90 -18.16
N HIS A 190 6.24 -19.13 -17.42
CA HIS A 190 4.83 -18.94 -17.72
C HIS A 190 4.61 -18.23 -19.05
N PHE A 191 5.44 -17.23 -19.37
CA PHE A 191 5.32 -16.42 -20.59
C PHE A 191 6.34 -16.77 -21.68
N ASP A 192 7.15 -17.82 -21.50
CA ASP A 192 8.21 -18.26 -22.44
C ASP A 192 9.18 -17.12 -22.82
N LEU A 193 9.70 -16.41 -21.79
CA LEU A 193 10.52 -15.21 -21.99
C LEU A 193 12.03 -15.49 -22.05
N GLY A 194 12.47 -16.65 -21.55
CA GLY A 194 13.89 -17.00 -21.49
C GLY A 194 14.74 -16.00 -20.70
N LEU A 195 14.25 -15.53 -19.54
CA LEU A 195 14.94 -14.53 -18.72
C LEU A 195 16.30 -15.06 -18.21
N GLU A 196 17.34 -14.25 -18.41
CA GLU A 196 18.69 -14.43 -17.89
C GLU A 196 18.81 -13.69 -16.55
N ILE A 197 18.57 -14.41 -15.45
CA ILE A 197 18.49 -13.83 -14.11
C ILE A 197 19.89 -13.68 -13.49
N ASP A 198 20.31 -12.43 -13.25
CA ASP A 198 21.54 -12.12 -12.51
C ASP A 198 21.27 -12.01 -11.00
N GLU A 199 21.68 -13.03 -10.24
CA GLU A 199 21.50 -13.09 -8.80
C GLU A 199 22.22 -11.95 -8.03
N GLN A 200 23.38 -11.48 -8.52
CA GLN A 200 24.11 -10.39 -7.87
C GLN A 200 23.33 -9.08 -7.98
N PHE A 201 22.76 -8.81 -9.16
CA PHE A 201 21.91 -7.65 -9.38
C PHE A 201 20.61 -7.74 -8.56
N LEU A 202 19.98 -8.92 -8.50
CA LEU A 202 18.80 -9.11 -7.64
C LEU A 202 19.12 -8.88 -6.15
N ASN A 203 20.28 -9.33 -5.69
CA ASN A 203 20.74 -9.07 -4.32
C ASN A 203 20.90 -7.57 -4.06
N PHE A 204 21.51 -6.83 -4.99
CA PHE A 204 21.60 -5.38 -4.92
C PHE A 204 20.21 -4.73 -4.80
N CYS A 205 19.25 -5.08 -5.68
CA CYS A 205 17.90 -4.54 -5.62
C CYS A 205 17.18 -4.89 -4.31
N THR A 206 17.31 -6.13 -3.84
CA THR A 206 16.69 -6.59 -2.59
C THR A 206 17.23 -5.81 -1.39
N ASN A 207 18.55 -5.61 -1.32
CA ASN A 207 19.18 -4.82 -0.25
C ASN A 207 18.70 -3.37 -0.29
N LYS A 208 18.63 -2.75 -1.47
CA LYS A 208 18.09 -1.39 -1.63
C LYS A 208 16.63 -1.26 -1.17
N ILE A 209 15.79 -2.27 -1.40
CA ILE A 209 14.42 -2.30 -0.93
C ILE A 209 14.38 -2.43 0.60
N ASN A 210 15.16 -3.34 1.16
CA ASN A 210 15.20 -3.60 2.59
C ASN A 210 15.78 -2.44 3.40
N ASP A 211 16.60 -1.58 2.79
CA ASP A 211 17.09 -0.34 3.39
C ASP A 211 16.04 0.78 3.45
N MET A 212 14.89 0.63 2.78
CA MET A 212 13.84 1.65 2.80
C MET A 212 13.16 1.70 4.18
N PHE A 213 13.03 2.91 4.75
CA PHE A 213 12.38 3.15 6.04
C PHE A 213 11.02 2.45 6.18
N VAL A 214 10.17 2.56 5.16
CA VAL A 214 8.82 1.94 5.15
C VAL A 214 8.87 0.41 5.19
N VAL A 215 9.92 -0.21 4.64
CA VAL A 215 10.12 -1.67 4.68
C VAL A 215 10.66 -2.10 6.04
N GLN A 216 11.62 -1.36 6.59
CA GLN A 216 12.17 -1.62 7.93
C GLN A 216 11.11 -1.50 9.03
N THR A 217 10.14 -0.59 8.84
CA THR A 217 9.09 -0.31 9.82
C THR A 217 7.75 -1.01 9.52
N LYS A 218 7.69 -1.91 8.54
CA LYS A 218 6.41 -2.50 8.07
C LYS A 218 5.63 -3.27 9.14
N ASN A 219 6.33 -3.79 10.16
CA ASN A 219 5.73 -4.64 11.20
C ASN A 219 5.41 -3.89 12.51
N ARG A 220 5.71 -2.59 12.66
CA ARG A 220 5.57 -1.91 13.95
C ARG A 220 4.14 -1.90 14.47
N ALA A 221 3.16 -1.60 13.63
CA ALA A 221 1.75 -1.60 14.03
C ALA A 221 1.27 -3.00 14.45
N ALA A 222 1.68 -4.05 13.72
CA ALA A 222 1.37 -5.43 14.10
C ALA A 222 2.01 -5.81 15.45
N ASN A 223 3.25 -5.39 15.69
CA ASN A 223 3.93 -5.61 16.96
C ASN A 223 3.22 -4.89 18.13
N VAL A 224 2.69 -3.68 17.91
CA VAL A 224 1.89 -2.95 18.90
C VAL A 224 0.59 -3.67 19.21
N LEU A 225 -0.15 -4.10 18.19
CA LEU A 225 -1.40 -4.87 18.37
C LEU A 225 -1.15 -6.20 19.11
N MET A 226 -0.05 -6.89 18.79
CA MET A 226 0.37 -8.10 19.50
C MET A 226 0.74 -7.81 20.96
N ALA A 227 1.52 -6.76 21.21
CA ALA A 227 1.90 -6.36 22.57
C ALA A 227 0.67 -5.97 23.42
N ILE A 228 -0.35 -5.33 22.84
CA ILE A 228 -1.63 -5.06 23.52
C ILE A 228 -2.31 -6.37 23.92
N LYS A 229 -2.42 -7.33 22.97
CA LYS A 229 -3.02 -8.64 23.21
C LYS A 229 -2.29 -9.42 24.32
N ASP A 230 -0.97 -9.34 24.34
CA ASP A 230 -0.11 -10.04 25.30
C ASP A 230 0.07 -9.26 26.62
N ASN A 231 -0.59 -8.10 26.77
CA ASN A 231 -0.43 -7.19 27.90
C ASN A 231 1.04 -6.80 28.17
N ALA A 232 1.83 -6.70 27.11
CA ALA A 232 3.23 -6.27 27.12
C ALA A 232 3.34 -4.73 27.02
N ASP A 233 4.42 -4.17 27.54
CA ASP A 233 4.76 -2.76 27.40
C ASP A 233 5.70 -2.55 26.21
N LEU A 234 5.25 -1.80 25.21
CA LEU A 234 5.98 -1.47 24.00
C LEU A 234 5.81 0.03 23.72
N SER A 235 6.92 0.70 23.39
CA SER A 235 6.89 2.11 23.01
C SER A 235 6.12 2.32 21.72
N CYS A 236 5.36 3.42 21.69
CA CYS A 236 4.51 3.86 20.59
C CYS A 236 4.99 5.21 20.01
N GLU A 237 6.06 5.82 20.56
CA GLU A 237 6.47 7.19 20.25
C GLU A 237 6.91 7.39 18.79
N ASP A 238 7.47 6.35 18.16
CA ASP A 238 7.97 6.43 16.77
C ASP A 238 6.91 6.09 15.71
N LEU A 239 5.67 5.81 16.11
CA LEU A 239 4.61 5.46 15.17
C LEU A 239 4.16 6.67 14.35
N ASP A 240 4.10 6.49 13.04
CA ASP A 240 3.55 7.49 12.14
C ASP A 240 2.02 7.52 12.20
N ILE A 241 1.42 8.58 11.67
CA ILE A 241 -0.03 8.80 11.76
C ILE A 241 -0.85 7.69 11.07
N TYR A 242 -0.27 7.00 10.09
CA TYR A 242 -0.92 5.90 9.37
C TYR A 242 -0.95 4.64 10.24
N GLU A 243 0.16 4.33 10.92
CA GLU A 243 0.24 3.25 11.90
C GLU A 243 -0.73 3.51 13.06
N GLN A 244 -0.79 4.75 13.57
CA GLN A 244 -1.73 5.15 14.60
C GLN A 244 -3.19 4.94 14.16
N ALA A 245 -3.57 5.46 12.98
CA ALA A 245 -4.90 5.28 12.41
C ALA A 245 -5.28 3.80 12.26
N TYR A 246 -4.34 2.97 11.79
CA TYR A 246 -4.58 1.54 11.63
C TYR A 246 -4.77 0.82 12.96
N ILE A 247 -3.93 1.11 13.96
CA ILE A 247 -4.06 0.53 15.31
C ILE A 247 -5.40 0.93 15.93
N GLU A 248 -5.75 2.22 15.88
CA GLU A 248 -7.06 2.69 16.35
C GLU A 248 -8.19 1.95 15.66
N THR A 249 -8.15 1.83 14.33
CA THR A 249 -9.18 1.13 13.54
C THR A 249 -9.34 -0.33 13.97
N VAL A 250 -8.24 -1.08 14.08
CA VAL A 250 -8.27 -2.49 14.49
C VAL A 250 -8.83 -2.64 15.90
N LEU A 251 -8.45 -1.75 16.82
CA LEU A 251 -8.96 -1.78 18.19
C LEU A 251 -10.43 -1.34 18.27
N GLU A 252 -10.87 -0.35 17.50
CA GLU A 252 -12.29 0.05 17.41
C GLU A 252 -13.16 -1.08 16.85
N GLN A 253 -12.62 -1.90 15.93
CA GLN A 253 -13.30 -3.10 15.41
C GLN A 253 -13.33 -4.25 16.42
N GLN A 254 -12.30 -4.40 17.26
CA GLN A 254 -12.22 -5.46 18.27
C GLN A 254 -13.00 -5.13 19.56
N TYR A 255 -13.01 -3.85 19.94
CA TYR A 255 -13.62 -3.36 21.17
C TYR A 255 -14.87 -2.56 20.83
N ASP A 256 -16.00 -3.27 20.78
CA ASP A 256 -17.31 -2.71 20.51
C ASP A 256 -17.54 -1.36 21.20
N CYS A 257 -17.97 -0.38 20.40
CA CYS A 257 -18.40 0.93 20.85
C CYS A 257 -17.31 1.75 21.57
N VAL A 258 -16.04 1.43 21.36
CA VAL A 258 -14.92 2.30 21.72
C VAL A 258 -14.63 3.21 20.54
N LEU A 259 -14.48 4.50 20.81
CA LEU A 259 -13.95 5.49 19.87
C LEU A 259 -12.66 6.05 20.45
N PHE A 260 -11.58 5.96 19.68
CA PHE A 260 -10.31 6.56 20.09
C PHE A 260 -10.41 8.09 20.03
N PRO A 261 -9.76 8.80 20.97
CA PRO A 261 -9.89 10.24 21.08
C PRO A 261 -9.29 10.96 19.86
N TYR A 262 -10.02 11.95 19.37
CA TYR A 262 -9.50 12.93 18.42
C TYR A 262 -8.57 13.91 19.16
N GLY A 263 -7.29 13.96 18.80
CA GLY A 263 -6.34 14.85 19.46
C GLY A 263 -4.89 14.65 19.05
N THR A 264 -4.07 15.63 19.40
CA THR A 264 -2.64 15.71 19.05
C THR A 264 -1.74 14.84 19.93
N ASN A 265 -2.24 14.41 21.09
CA ASN A 265 -1.48 13.60 22.03
C ASN A 265 -1.89 12.14 21.88
N TRP A 266 -1.12 11.39 21.08
CA TRP A 266 -1.30 9.95 20.98
C TRP A 266 -0.63 9.22 22.15
N PHE A 267 -0.98 7.95 22.32
CA PHE A 267 -0.47 7.10 23.39
C PHE A 267 1.05 6.89 23.26
N LYS A 268 1.77 7.00 24.37
CA LYS A 268 3.23 6.83 24.41
C LYS A 268 3.67 5.37 24.39
N ASN A 269 2.81 4.47 24.88
CA ASN A 269 3.07 3.04 24.91
C ASN A 269 1.76 2.23 24.95
N THR A 270 1.89 0.93 24.79
CA THR A 270 0.77 -0.01 24.84
C THR A 270 0.06 -0.05 26.19
N LYS A 271 0.75 0.25 27.31
CA LYS A 271 0.12 0.29 28.64
C LYS A 271 -0.95 1.38 28.75
N GLN A 272 -0.69 2.56 28.19
CA GLN A 272 -1.70 3.62 28.16
C GLN A 272 -2.90 3.25 27.28
N ILE A 273 -2.68 2.53 26.17
CA ILE A 273 -3.76 2.02 25.32
C ILE A 273 -4.61 0.99 26.08
N ILE A 274 -3.97 0.03 26.74
CA ILE A 274 -4.64 -1.00 27.55
C ILE A 274 -5.45 -0.34 28.69
N GLU A 275 -4.86 0.64 29.38
CA GLU A 275 -5.54 1.40 30.43
C GLU A 275 -6.78 2.11 29.87
N PHE A 276 -6.65 2.82 28.75
CA PHE A 276 -7.77 3.47 28.05
C PHE A 276 -8.89 2.49 27.71
N LEU A 277 -8.57 1.35 27.11
CA LEU A 277 -9.56 0.32 26.76
C LEU A 277 -10.27 -0.26 28.00
N SER A 278 -9.52 -0.49 29.08
CA SER A 278 -10.05 -1.07 30.32
C SER A 278 -10.89 -0.11 31.15
N THR A 279 -10.62 1.19 31.03
CA THR A 279 -11.30 2.26 31.78
C THR A 279 -12.35 3.00 30.95
N TYR A 280 -12.53 2.65 29.67
CA TYR A 280 -13.47 3.30 28.77
C TYR A 280 -14.89 3.32 29.37
N PRO A 281 -15.48 4.49 29.62
CA PRO A 281 -16.74 4.58 30.36
C PRO A 281 -17.87 3.86 29.63
N LYS A 282 -18.56 2.95 30.32
CA LYS A 282 -19.67 2.17 29.73
C LYS A 282 -20.79 3.04 29.14
N TYR A 283 -21.07 4.20 29.75
CA TYR A 283 -22.10 5.11 29.26
C TYR A 283 -21.70 5.86 27.97
N LEU A 284 -20.41 5.88 27.62
CA LEU A 284 -19.91 6.38 26.34
C LEU A 284 -19.85 5.30 25.26
N LYS A 285 -20.19 4.03 25.57
CA LYS A 285 -20.25 2.98 24.56
C LYS A 285 -21.52 3.14 23.74
N HIS A 286 -21.38 3.74 22.56
CA HIS A 286 -22.41 3.90 21.55
C HIS A 286 -21.92 3.33 20.21
N MET A 287 -22.84 2.96 19.30
CA MET A 287 -22.45 2.41 18.00
C MET A 287 -21.58 3.42 17.26
N ASN A 288 -20.40 2.99 16.80
CA ASN A 288 -19.47 3.84 16.07
C ASN A 288 -20.17 4.31 14.77
N PRO A 289 -20.45 5.62 14.58
CA PRO A 289 -21.18 6.12 13.42
C PRO A 289 -20.42 5.95 12.09
N ILE A 290 -19.14 5.57 12.12
CA ILE A 290 -18.33 5.29 10.92
C ILE A 290 -18.54 3.85 10.41
N LEU A 291 -18.95 2.92 11.26
CA LEU A 291 -19.15 1.52 10.85
C LEU A 291 -20.50 1.34 10.13
N PRO A 292 -20.56 0.83 8.88
CA PRO A 292 -21.83 0.65 8.16
C PRO A 292 -22.74 -0.43 8.74
N TRP A 293 -22.15 -1.41 9.41
CA TRP A 293 -22.82 -2.56 10.00
C TRP A 293 -22.28 -2.82 11.41
N TYR A 294 -23.15 -3.29 12.30
CA TYR A 294 -22.82 -3.66 13.67
C TYR A 294 -23.58 -4.94 14.04
N ASN A 295 -22.85 -6.03 14.36
CA ASN A 295 -23.43 -7.32 14.74
C ASN A 295 -24.56 -7.81 13.79
N GLY A 296 -24.34 -7.68 12.47
CA GLY A 296 -25.30 -8.08 11.44
C GLY A 296 -26.48 -7.12 11.23
N MET A 297 -26.55 -6.01 11.99
CA MET A 297 -27.53 -4.95 11.82
C MET A 297 -26.92 -3.76 11.09
N LYS A 298 -27.71 -3.09 10.25
CA LYS A 298 -27.29 -1.84 9.62
C LYS A 298 -27.19 -0.75 10.69
N ASN A 299 -26.06 -0.07 10.77
CA ASN A 299 -25.87 0.98 11.78
C ASN A 299 -26.80 2.17 11.47
N PRO A 300 -27.76 2.50 12.36
CA PRO A 300 -28.70 3.61 12.13
C PRO A 300 -28.02 4.98 12.18
N PHE A 301 -26.82 5.05 12.76
CA PHE A 301 -25.99 6.25 12.84
C PHE A 301 -24.89 6.26 11.78
N TYR A 302 -24.89 5.32 10.84
CA TYR A 302 -23.90 5.27 9.78
C TYR A 302 -23.92 6.57 8.96
N LEU A 303 -22.78 7.25 8.90
CA LEU A 303 -22.59 8.42 8.06
C LEU A 303 -22.67 8.01 6.58
N LYS A 304 -23.86 8.16 5.98
CA LYS A 304 -24.09 7.94 4.55
C LYS A 304 -23.57 9.14 3.75
N GLY A 305 -22.29 9.15 3.45
CA GLY A 305 -21.68 10.01 2.44
C GLY A 305 -20.83 9.14 1.51
N LYS A 306 -21.01 9.26 0.19
CA LYS A 306 -20.01 8.74 -0.73
C LYS A 306 -18.73 9.53 -0.51
N ILE A 307 -17.72 8.88 0.05
CA ILE A 307 -16.34 9.34 -0.07
C ILE A 307 -15.87 8.79 -1.41
N ASP A 308 -16.31 9.43 -2.50
CA ASP A 308 -15.97 9.00 -3.87
C ASP A 308 -14.53 9.38 -4.25
#